data_AF-A0A078GE47-F1
#
_entry.id   AF-A0A078GE47-F1
#
_cell.length_a   1.000
_cell.length_b   1.000
_cell.length_c   1.000
_cell.angle_alpha   90.00
_cell.angle_beta   90.00
_cell.angle_gamma   90.00
#
_symmetry.space_group_name_H-M   'P 1'
#
loop_
_entity.id
_entity.type
_entity.pdbx_description
1 polymer ?
#
loop_
_entity_poly.entity_id
_entity_poly.type
_entity_poly.pdbx_seq_one_letter_code
_entity_poly.pdbx_strand_id
1 'polypeptide(L)'
;MIVLSASGDLGPLRFQPVSLHAHVIVPDLDHVNIENPEDFIEDYCSTIVNTSMDMSIPPWEFHVLNLKTSNAESVGIVKFHHSLGDGMSLMSLLLACSRKTSDPNALPTIAATTKKHQKSNDKGWWFIGSGFWYMIRFIFINFVEVFKFVLTLCFLRDTKSDLSSESVDEIQPKKVIHRIINFDDVKLVKNIMQMKRILLYSLEAFNFYGIIKLTMKFFGEKVVQAISKRLFDHTTLTYLNVMGPDKEISIFDQPISYLAASALTGSQVLNIHFVSYVNKLTISLAVDATVIPDPHRLCDDLVESLNIIKSTALEKFRIS
;
A
#
# COMPACT_ATOMS: atom_id res chain seq x y z
N MET A 1 14.22 -14.85 17.81
CA MET A 1 13.64 -13.49 17.68
C MET A 1 12.90 -13.18 18.98
N ILE A 2 13.04 -11.96 19.51
CA ILE A 2 12.41 -11.57 20.78
C ILE A 2 11.43 -10.45 20.46
N VAL A 3 10.16 -10.60 20.85
CA VAL A 3 9.15 -9.56 20.67
C VAL A 3 8.88 -8.92 22.04
N LEU A 4 8.75 -7.59 22.03
CA LEU A 4 8.33 -6.79 23.16
C LEU A 4 6.82 -6.93 23.30
N SER A 5 6.36 -7.61 24.35
CA SER A 5 4.95 -7.74 24.68
C SER A 5 4.68 -7.07 26.02
N ALA A 6 3.60 -6.28 26.10
CA ALA A 6 3.13 -5.71 27.35
C ALA A 6 2.27 -6.74 28.09
N SER A 7 2.50 -6.91 29.40
CA SER A 7 1.64 -7.73 30.26
C SER A 7 0.32 -6.99 30.54
N GLY A 8 -0.61 -7.00 29.57
CA GLY A 8 -1.85 -6.23 29.62
C GLY A 8 -1.66 -4.73 29.33
N ASP A 9 -2.76 -3.96 29.32
CA ASP A 9 -2.84 -2.58 28.83
C ASP A 9 -1.85 -1.57 29.48
N LEU A 10 -1.27 -1.91 30.64
CA LEU A 10 -0.35 -1.04 31.40
C LEU A 10 0.83 -1.80 32.04
N GLY A 11 1.12 -3.03 31.63
CA GLY A 11 2.19 -3.84 32.21
C GLY A 11 3.60 -3.47 31.72
N PRO A 12 4.67 -3.78 32.48
CA PRO A 12 6.04 -3.57 32.02
C PRO A 12 6.30 -4.38 30.76
N LEU A 13 6.99 -3.77 29.80
CA LEU A 13 7.42 -4.41 28.56
C LEU A 13 8.32 -5.62 28.89
N ARG A 14 7.90 -6.81 28.46
CA ARG A 14 8.66 -8.05 28.64
C ARG A 14 9.07 -8.61 27.29
N PHE A 15 10.32 -9.04 27.23
CA PHE A 15 10.86 -9.81 26.14
C PHE A 15 10.31 -11.23 26.22
N GLN A 16 9.45 -11.61 25.27
CA GLN A 16 8.98 -12.99 25.15
C GLN A 16 9.79 -13.73 24.07
N PRO A 17 10.29 -14.94 24.37
CA PRO A 17 10.88 -15.79 23.35
C PRO A 17 9.79 -16.20 22.37
N VAL A 18 9.98 -15.84 21.10
CA VAL A 18 9.04 -16.20 20.04
C VAL A 18 9.46 -17.51 19.40
N SER A 19 8.55 -18.49 19.39
CA SER A 19 8.76 -19.76 18.69
C SER A 19 8.64 -19.53 17.18
N LEU A 20 9.76 -19.58 16.46
CA LEU A 20 9.78 -19.38 15.01
C LEU A 20 8.95 -20.43 14.26
N HIS A 21 8.82 -21.65 14.79
CA HIS A 21 8.02 -22.72 14.19
C HIS A 21 6.52 -22.39 14.14
N ALA A 22 6.05 -21.50 15.02
CA ALA A 22 4.65 -21.08 15.02
C ALA A 22 4.36 -19.98 13.97
N HIS A 23 5.39 -19.32 13.43
CA HIS A 23 5.23 -18.21 12.49
C HIS A 23 5.77 -18.50 11.10
N VAL A 24 6.77 -19.38 10.97
CA VAL A 24 7.36 -19.74 9.68
C VAL A 24 6.68 -21.01 9.16
N ILE A 25 5.93 -20.85 8.07
CA ILE A 25 5.13 -21.90 7.46
C ILE A 25 5.75 -22.25 6.11
N VAL A 26 6.15 -23.51 5.95
CA VAL A 26 6.69 -24.04 4.69
C VAL A 26 5.77 -25.16 4.23
N PRO A 27 4.80 -24.90 3.34
CA PRO A 27 3.92 -25.95 2.85
C PRO A 27 4.71 -26.93 1.98
N ASP A 28 4.39 -28.21 2.11
CA ASP A 28 4.91 -29.26 1.24
C ASP A 28 4.18 -29.20 -0.10
N LEU A 29 4.94 -28.95 -1.17
CA LEU A 29 4.44 -28.80 -2.54
C LEU A 29 4.80 -29.99 -3.43
N ASP A 30 5.57 -30.96 -2.94
CA ASP A 30 6.15 -32.05 -3.76
C ASP A 30 5.09 -33.00 -4.33
N HIS A 31 3.89 -33.00 -3.73
CA HIS A 31 2.77 -33.87 -4.11
C HIS A 31 1.60 -33.11 -4.76
N VAL A 32 1.71 -31.79 -4.93
CA VAL A 32 0.64 -30.97 -5.52
C VAL A 32 0.88 -30.86 -7.03
N ASN A 33 -0.11 -31.26 -7.82
CA ASN A 33 -0.05 -31.04 -9.27
C ASN A 33 -0.32 -29.56 -9.59
N ILE A 34 0.75 -28.78 -9.70
CA ILE A 34 0.69 -27.33 -9.99
C ILE A 34 0.81 -27.15 -11.51
N GLU A 35 -0.31 -26.88 -12.19
CA GLU A 35 -0.31 -26.58 -13.62
C GLU A 35 0.24 -25.18 -13.91
N ASN A 36 -0.21 -24.19 -13.14
CA ASN A 36 0.23 -22.79 -13.24
C ASN A 36 0.70 -22.26 -11.87
N PRO A 37 2.00 -21.98 -11.71
CA PRO A 37 2.55 -21.45 -10.45
C PRO A 37 1.94 -20.13 -10.00
N GLU A 38 1.64 -19.24 -10.94
CA GLU A 38 1.09 -17.91 -10.66
C GLU A 38 -0.34 -18.02 -10.11
N ASP A 39 -1.19 -18.84 -10.72
CA ASP A 39 -2.56 -19.07 -10.25
C ASP A 39 -2.55 -19.72 -8.85
N PHE A 40 -1.64 -20.66 -8.60
CA PHE A 40 -1.46 -21.27 -7.28
C PHE A 40 -1.10 -20.23 -6.21
N ILE A 41 -0.21 -19.29 -6.51
CA ILE A 41 0.17 -18.23 -5.57
C ILE A 41 -1.02 -17.33 -5.26
N GLU A 42 -1.81 -16.97 -6.26
CA GLU A 42 -3.00 -16.13 -6.09
C GLU A 42 -4.07 -16.83 -5.24
N ASP A 43 -4.32 -18.12 -5.47
CA ASP A 43 -5.24 -18.93 -4.68
C ASP A 43 -4.73 -19.14 -3.24
N TYR A 44 -3.41 -19.34 -3.08
CA TYR A 44 -2.77 -19.44 -1.75
C TYR A 44 -2.87 -18.11 -0.98
N CYS A 45 -2.58 -16.98 -1.64
CA CYS A 45 -2.75 -15.65 -1.05
C CYS A 45 -4.21 -15.40 -0.65
N SER A 46 -5.15 -15.78 -1.51
CA SER A 46 -6.59 -15.64 -1.23
C SER A 46 -7.00 -16.49 -0.02
N THR A 47 -6.48 -17.71 0.09
CA THR A 47 -6.74 -18.59 1.25
C THR A 47 -6.21 -17.97 2.54
N ILE A 48 -4.96 -17.49 2.53
CA ILE A 48 -4.33 -16.87 3.71
C ILE A 48 -5.08 -15.62 4.15
N VAL A 49 -5.49 -14.79 3.20
CA VAL A 49 -6.20 -13.53 3.45
C VAL A 49 -7.57 -13.76 4.09
N ASN A 50 -8.28 -14.82 3.65
CA ASN A 50 -9.59 -15.17 4.18
C ASN A 50 -9.53 -16.01 5.46
N THR A 51 -8.34 -16.46 5.87
CA THR A 51 -8.14 -17.21 7.11
C THR A 51 -7.84 -16.24 8.26
N SER A 52 -8.60 -16.33 9.36
CA SER A 52 -8.32 -15.53 10.56
C SER A 52 -6.98 -15.91 11.17
N MET A 53 -6.29 -14.91 11.72
CA MET A 53 -5.00 -15.11 12.38
C MET A 53 -5.22 -15.48 13.85
N ASP A 54 -4.36 -16.34 14.39
CA ASP A 54 -4.36 -16.62 15.83
C ASP A 54 -3.82 -15.42 16.61
N MET A 55 -4.71 -14.77 17.37
CA MET A 55 -4.39 -13.61 18.19
C MET A 55 -3.76 -13.99 19.55
N SER A 56 -3.59 -15.29 19.84
CA SER A 56 -2.91 -15.76 21.06
C SER A 56 -1.38 -15.64 21.00
N ILE A 57 -0.84 -15.50 19.78
CA ILE A 57 0.59 -15.28 19.48
C ILE A 57 0.79 -13.92 18.78
N PRO A 58 2.03 -13.39 18.71
CA PRO A 58 2.28 -12.15 17.97
C PRO A 58 1.74 -12.24 16.53
N PRO A 59 0.88 -11.31 16.08
CA PRO A 59 0.01 -11.58 14.94
C PRO A 59 0.71 -11.31 13.59
N TRP A 60 1.67 -12.17 13.25
CA TRP A 60 2.37 -12.22 11.97
C TRP A 60 2.66 -13.66 11.54
N GLU A 61 2.63 -13.91 10.24
CA GLU A 61 2.95 -15.21 9.63
C GLU A 61 3.91 -14.99 8.46
N PHE A 62 4.87 -15.90 8.28
CA PHE A 62 5.80 -15.90 7.17
C PHE A 62 5.75 -17.24 6.43
N HIS A 63 5.27 -17.22 5.20
CA HIS A 63 5.12 -18.39 4.36
C HIS A 63 6.23 -18.41 3.32
N VAL A 64 6.94 -19.54 3.21
CA VAL A 64 7.98 -19.73 2.20
C VAL A 64 7.51 -20.80 1.23
N LEU A 65 7.17 -20.37 0.01
CA LEU A 65 6.79 -21.24 -1.08
C LEU A 65 8.02 -21.51 -1.95
N ASN A 66 8.51 -22.74 -1.92
CA ASN A 66 9.58 -23.19 -2.81
C ASN A 66 9.02 -23.52 -4.19
N LEU A 67 8.45 -22.51 -4.85
CA LEU A 67 7.80 -22.62 -6.14
C LEU A 67 8.42 -21.63 -7.12
N LYS A 68 8.91 -22.15 -8.24
CA LYS A 68 9.48 -21.34 -9.32
C LYS A 68 8.36 -20.72 -10.15
N THR A 69 8.44 -19.41 -10.33
CA THR A 69 7.53 -18.60 -11.16
C THR A 69 8.29 -18.00 -12.35
N SER A 70 7.58 -17.32 -13.24
CA SER A 70 8.19 -16.51 -14.30
C SER A 70 9.12 -15.40 -13.79
N ASN A 71 8.91 -14.92 -12.56
CA ASN A 71 9.60 -13.75 -12.01
C ASN A 71 10.59 -14.04 -10.88
N ALA A 72 10.51 -15.21 -10.24
CA ALA A 72 11.31 -15.57 -9.07
C ALA A 72 11.48 -17.09 -8.92
N GLU A 73 12.62 -17.52 -8.34
CA GLU A 73 12.91 -18.94 -8.06
C GLU A 73 12.13 -19.48 -6.84
N SER A 74 11.73 -18.59 -5.92
CA SER A 74 10.93 -18.91 -4.74
C SER A 74 10.11 -17.69 -4.31
N VAL A 75 9.02 -17.91 -3.59
CA VAL A 75 8.11 -16.84 -3.17
C VAL A 75 7.96 -16.81 -1.64
N GLY A 76 8.27 -15.66 -1.04
CA GLY A 76 8.02 -15.40 0.38
C GLY A 76 6.78 -14.53 0.55
N ILE A 77 5.82 -14.96 1.36
CA ILE A 77 4.60 -14.21 1.66
C ILE A 77 4.60 -13.91 3.16
N VAL A 78 4.45 -12.64 3.51
CA VAL A 78 4.34 -12.22 4.91
C VAL A 78 2.95 -11.65 5.16
N LYS A 79 2.24 -12.20 6.14
CA LYS A 79 0.94 -11.71 6.59
C LYS A 79 1.14 -10.99 7.91
N PHE A 80 0.69 -9.74 7.98
CA PHE A 80 0.71 -8.94 9.21
C PHE A 80 -0.70 -8.54 9.60
N HIS A 81 -1.00 -8.61 10.89
CA HIS A 81 -2.16 -7.89 11.43
C HIS A 81 -1.88 -6.39 11.46
N HIS A 82 -2.90 -5.56 11.18
CA HIS A 82 -2.75 -4.10 11.07
C HIS A 82 -2.18 -3.44 12.34
N SER A 83 -2.35 -4.06 13.51
CA SER A 83 -1.78 -3.54 14.76
C SER A 83 -0.24 -3.50 14.81
N LEU A 84 0.46 -4.26 13.95
CA LEU A 84 1.92 -4.31 13.92
C LEU A 84 2.57 -3.14 13.19
N GLY A 85 1.85 -2.49 12.27
CA GLY A 85 2.40 -1.37 11.51
C GLY A 85 1.56 -1.00 10.30
N ASP A 86 1.79 0.20 9.79
CA ASP A 86 1.27 0.66 8.51
C ASP A 86 2.22 0.30 7.35
N GLY A 87 1.79 0.49 6.11
CA GLY A 87 2.59 0.17 4.93
C GLY A 87 3.96 0.86 4.89
N MET A 88 4.08 2.07 5.47
CA MET A 88 5.34 2.81 5.56
C MET A 88 6.29 2.20 6.60
N SER A 89 5.76 1.78 7.75
CA SER A 89 6.52 1.11 8.81
C SER A 89 6.97 -0.28 8.37
N LEU A 90 6.11 -1.02 7.67
CA LEU A 90 6.45 -2.32 7.08
C LEU A 90 7.53 -2.19 5.98
N MET A 91 7.45 -1.18 5.11
CA MET A 91 8.51 -0.89 4.14
C MET A 91 9.83 -0.51 4.83
N SER A 92 9.77 0.24 5.94
CA SER A 92 10.95 0.58 6.73
C SER A 92 11.57 -0.65 7.38
N LEU A 93 10.74 -1.58 7.89
CA LEU A 93 11.19 -2.86 8.42
C LEU A 93 11.86 -3.71 7.34
N LEU A 94 11.24 -3.80 6.15
CA LEU A 94 11.82 -4.51 4.99
C LEU A 94 13.23 -4.00 4.69
N LEU A 95 13.41 -2.68 4.65
CA LEU A 95 14.71 -2.06 4.37
C LEU A 95 15.72 -2.30 5.49
N ALA A 96 15.29 -2.29 6.75
CA ALA A 96 16.15 -2.59 7.89
C ALA A 96 16.65 -4.05 7.86
N CYS A 97 15.80 -4.97 7.39
CA CYS A 97 16.11 -6.39 7.22
C CYS A 97 16.87 -6.71 5.91
N SER A 98 17.07 -5.72 5.03
CA SER A 98 17.65 -5.92 3.71
C SER A 98 19.03 -5.29 3.58
N ARG A 99 19.81 -5.79 2.62
CA ARG A 99 21.11 -5.23 2.21
C ARG A 99 21.13 -4.95 0.72
N LYS A 100 21.98 -4.03 0.27
CA LYS A 100 22.20 -3.82 -1.17
C LYS A 100 22.92 -5.04 -1.75
N THR A 101 22.50 -5.52 -2.91
CA THR A 101 23.21 -6.60 -3.61
C THR A 101 24.64 -6.19 -4.02
N SER A 102 24.84 -4.90 -4.29
CA SER A 102 26.15 -4.31 -4.64
C SER A 102 27.07 -4.06 -3.44
N ASP A 103 26.53 -3.90 -2.24
CA ASP A 103 27.30 -3.68 -1.00
C ASP A 103 26.54 -4.29 0.20
N PRO A 104 26.91 -5.51 0.62
CA PRO A 104 26.23 -6.24 1.70
C PRO A 104 26.25 -5.54 3.07
N ASN A 105 27.13 -4.55 3.28
CA ASN A 105 27.19 -3.81 4.55
C ASN A 105 26.34 -2.53 4.52
N ALA A 106 25.86 -2.10 3.35
CA ALA A 106 25.07 -0.89 3.20
C ALA A 106 23.57 -1.16 3.29
N LEU A 107 22.88 -0.32 4.07
CA LEU A 107 21.41 -0.28 4.08
C LEU A 107 20.87 0.20 2.73
N PRO A 108 19.78 -0.40 2.24
CA PRO A 108 19.06 0.12 1.09
C PRO A 108 18.43 1.48 1.42
N THR A 109 18.33 2.32 0.41
CA THR A 109 17.76 3.66 0.54
C THR A 109 16.54 3.70 -0.36
N ILE A 110 15.38 4.09 0.15
CA ILE A 110 14.28 4.52 -0.75
C ILE A 110 14.78 5.80 -1.39
N ALA A 111 14.69 5.94 -2.72
CA ALA A 111 15.05 7.16 -3.41
C ALA A 111 14.45 8.39 -2.71
N ALA A 112 15.23 9.07 -1.87
CA ALA A 112 14.83 10.32 -1.28
C ALA A 112 14.71 11.28 -2.44
N THR A 113 13.49 11.74 -2.76
CA THR A 113 13.29 12.76 -3.78
C THR A 113 14.31 13.86 -3.57
N THR A 114 15.28 13.95 -4.48
CA THR A 114 16.31 14.99 -4.49
C THR A 114 15.57 16.32 -4.49
N LYS A 115 15.56 17.01 -3.35
CA LYS A 115 15.16 18.41 -3.29
C LYS A 115 16.21 19.17 -4.10
N LYS A 116 15.90 19.50 -5.35
CA LYS A 116 16.70 20.49 -6.07
C LYS A 116 16.65 21.77 -5.24
N HIS A 117 17.79 22.16 -4.68
CA HIS A 117 17.94 23.41 -3.97
C HIS A 117 17.81 24.52 -5.01
N GLN A 118 16.62 25.11 -5.09
CA GLN A 118 16.38 26.28 -5.91
C GLN A 118 17.15 27.43 -5.24
N LYS A 119 18.18 27.96 -5.92
CA LYS A 119 18.85 29.19 -5.49
C LYS A 119 17.79 30.28 -5.33
N SER A 120 17.59 30.75 -4.11
CA SER A 120 16.72 31.88 -3.83
C SER A 120 17.38 33.14 -4.38
N ASN A 121 16.79 33.73 -5.41
CA ASN A 121 17.13 35.08 -5.80
C ASN A 121 16.40 36.02 -4.84
N ASP A 122 17.17 36.85 -4.14
CA ASP A 122 16.70 37.74 -3.09
C ASP A 122 15.78 38.83 -3.68
N LYS A 123 14.49 38.76 -3.32
CA LYS A 123 13.51 39.83 -3.57
C LYS A 123 12.62 40.01 -2.34
N GLY A 124 13.26 40.25 -1.20
CA GLY A 124 12.65 40.32 0.14
C GLY A 124 11.50 41.33 0.39
N TRP A 125 11.03 42.11 -0.58
CA TRP A 125 9.98 43.12 -0.35
C TRP A 125 8.57 42.71 -0.83
N TRP A 126 8.42 41.78 -1.78
CA TRP A 126 7.09 41.42 -2.34
C TRP A 126 6.32 40.36 -1.53
N PHE A 127 6.90 39.88 -0.43
CA PHE A 127 6.48 38.67 0.28
C PHE A 127 5.47 38.87 1.43
N ILE A 128 5.24 40.09 1.93
CA ILE A 128 4.38 40.29 3.11
C ILE A 128 2.88 40.24 2.74
N GLY A 129 2.47 40.94 1.68
CA GLY A 129 1.07 40.91 1.21
C GLY A 129 0.70 39.63 0.45
N SER A 130 1.60 39.14 -0.41
CA SER A 130 1.39 37.89 -1.14
C SER A 130 1.44 36.67 -0.21
N GLY A 131 2.37 36.64 0.75
CA GLY A 131 2.47 35.57 1.74
C GLY A 131 1.24 35.47 2.65
N PHE A 132 0.68 36.60 3.07
CA PHE A 132 -0.57 36.63 3.84
C PHE A 132 -1.75 36.07 3.03
N TRP A 133 -1.88 36.44 1.76
CA TRP A 133 -2.93 35.92 0.90
C TRP A 133 -2.75 34.42 0.60
N TYR A 134 -1.51 33.95 0.42
CA TYR A 134 -1.19 32.52 0.32
C TYR A 134 -1.53 31.77 1.62
N MET A 135 -1.30 32.37 2.79
CA MET A 135 -1.66 31.80 4.08
C MET A 135 -3.19 31.69 4.24
N ILE A 136 -3.94 32.74 3.90
CA ILE A 136 -5.42 32.70 3.90
C ILE A 136 -5.92 31.61 2.95
N ARG A 137 -5.41 31.58 1.71
CA ARG A 137 -5.77 30.55 0.73
C ARG A 137 -5.46 29.15 1.25
N PHE A 138 -4.31 28.97 1.91
CA PHE A 138 -3.94 27.71 2.53
C PHE A 138 -4.93 27.32 3.63
N ILE A 139 -5.24 28.23 4.56
CA ILE A 139 -6.22 27.99 5.64
C ILE A 139 -7.59 27.62 5.06
N PHE A 140 -8.05 28.34 4.04
CA PHE A 140 -9.34 28.07 3.40
C PHE A 140 -9.36 26.69 2.72
N ILE A 141 -8.31 26.32 1.99
CA ILE A 141 -8.19 24.98 1.40
C ILE A 141 -8.25 23.90 2.49
N ASN A 142 -7.50 24.06 3.59
CA ASN A 142 -7.56 23.13 4.71
C ASN A 142 -8.97 23.04 5.32
N PHE A 143 -9.64 24.18 5.51
CA PHE A 143 -10.99 24.21 6.05
C PHE A 143 -11.98 23.48 5.14
N VAL A 144 -11.93 23.71 3.83
CA VAL A 144 -12.77 23.00 2.86
C VAL A 144 -12.50 21.50 2.89
N GLU A 145 -11.24 21.06 2.98
CA GLU A 145 -10.90 19.64 3.05
C GLU A 145 -11.37 18.98 4.36
N VAL A 146 -11.19 19.64 5.51
CA VAL A 146 -11.73 19.16 6.80
C VAL A 146 -13.25 19.10 6.75
N PHE A 147 -13.90 20.11 6.16
CA PHE A 147 -15.35 20.16 6.04
C PHE A 147 -15.88 19.04 5.15
N LYS A 148 -15.25 18.79 3.98
CA LYS A 148 -15.56 17.64 3.11
C LYS A 148 -15.39 16.33 3.87
N PHE A 149 -14.29 16.17 4.62
CA PHE A 149 -14.05 14.98 5.43
C PHE A 149 -15.16 14.74 6.46
N VAL A 150 -15.57 15.78 7.18
CA VAL A 150 -16.69 15.71 8.13
C VAL A 150 -18.01 15.38 7.41
N LEU A 151 -18.26 15.95 6.23
CA LEU A 151 -19.42 15.61 5.43
C LEU A 151 -19.40 14.15 4.98
N THR A 152 -18.27 13.60 4.53
CA THR A 152 -18.12 12.18 4.19
C THR A 152 -18.34 11.27 5.37
N LEU A 153 -17.84 11.63 6.56
CA LEU A 153 -18.13 10.88 7.77
C LEU A 153 -19.62 10.91 8.11
N CYS A 154 -20.25 12.09 8.11
CA CYS A 154 -21.60 12.25 8.61
C CYS A 154 -22.69 11.83 7.61
N PHE A 155 -22.55 12.17 6.32
CA PHE A 155 -23.65 12.19 5.35
C PHE A 155 -23.31 11.69 3.95
N LEU A 156 -22.12 12.01 3.40
CA LEU A 156 -21.78 11.65 2.03
C LEU A 156 -21.33 10.19 1.97
N ARG A 157 -22.05 9.40 1.19
CA ARG A 157 -21.64 8.09 0.71
C ARG A 157 -21.24 8.21 -0.75
N ASP A 158 -20.36 7.33 -1.21
CA ASP A 158 -20.12 7.20 -2.64
C ASP A 158 -21.45 6.98 -3.38
N THR A 159 -21.54 7.53 -4.59
CA THR A 159 -22.68 7.30 -5.47
C THR A 159 -22.88 5.80 -5.60
N LYS A 160 -24.07 5.28 -5.28
CA LYS A 160 -24.41 3.86 -5.47
C LYS A 160 -24.07 3.48 -6.91
N SER A 161 -22.97 2.76 -7.07
CA SER A 161 -22.55 2.10 -8.29
C SER A 161 -22.80 0.61 -8.11
N ASP A 162 -22.71 -0.16 -9.20
CA ASP A 162 -22.85 -1.62 -9.14
C ASP A 162 -21.78 -2.30 -8.25
N LEU A 163 -20.74 -1.55 -7.84
CA LEU A 163 -19.70 -1.94 -6.89
C LEU A 163 -20.02 -1.59 -5.42
N SER A 164 -21.14 -0.93 -5.13
CA SER A 164 -21.58 -0.64 -3.77
C SER A 164 -22.27 -1.87 -3.19
N SER A 165 -21.54 -2.75 -2.51
CA SER A 165 -22.17 -3.84 -1.77
C SER A 165 -23.12 -3.28 -0.71
N GLU A 166 -24.35 -3.77 -0.64
CA GLU A 166 -25.15 -3.60 0.57
C GLU A 166 -24.35 -4.21 1.73
N SER A 167 -24.33 -3.51 2.87
CA SER A 167 -23.58 -3.90 4.05
C SER A 167 -24.07 -5.26 4.55
N VAL A 168 -23.46 -6.33 4.06
CA VAL A 168 -23.58 -7.67 4.62
C VAL A 168 -22.49 -7.78 5.67
N ASP A 169 -22.86 -8.02 6.92
CA ASP A 169 -21.97 -8.15 8.08
C ASP A 169 -21.01 -9.37 8.00
N GLU A 170 -20.96 -10.07 6.86
CA GLU A 170 -20.11 -11.24 6.62
C GLU A 170 -18.84 -10.86 5.85
N ILE A 171 -17.70 -11.40 6.28
CA ILE A 171 -16.42 -11.23 5.61
C ILE A 171 -16.49 -11.97 4.27
N GLN A 172 -16.72 -11.22 3.20
CA GLN A 172 -16.75 -11.73 1.83
C GLN A 172 -15.37 -12.29 1.43
N PRO A 173 -15.32 -13.41 0.70
CA PRO A 173 -14.06 -13.99 0.26
C PRO A 173 -13.33 -13.02 -0.68
N LYS A 174 -12.14 -12.60 -0.27
CA LYS A 174 -11.28 -11.72 -1.06
C LYS A 174 -10.39 -12.56 -1.97
N LYS A 175 -10.33 -12.22 -3.26
CA LYS A 175 -9.31 -12.73 -4.18
C LYS A 175 -8.22 -11.69 -4.37
N VAL A 176 -6.96 -12.09 -4.21
CA VAL A 176 -5.78 -11.22 -4.39
C VAL A 176 -5.01 -11.64 -5.63
N ILE A 177 -4.87 -10.72 -6.57
CA ILE A 177 -4.13 -10.93 -7.81
C ILE A 177 -3.10 -9.83 -8.02
N HIS A 178 -2.08 -10.11 -8.83
CA HIS A 178 -1.10 -9.07 -9.16
C HIS A 178 -0.61 -9.15 -10.60
N ARG A 179 -0.20 -7.99 -11.11
CA ARG A 179 0.46 -7.83 -12.41
C ARG A 179 1.70 -6.97 -12.22
N ILE A 180 2.77 -7.33 -12.91
CA ILE A 180 4.02 -6.57 -12.91
C ILE A 180 4.15 -5.89 -14.26
N ILE A 181 4.36 -4.58 -14.23
CA ILE A 181 4.63 -3.78 -15.43
C ILE A 181 5.96 -3.04 -15.29
N ASN A 182 6.48 -2.54 -16.41
CA ASN A 182 7.69 -1.73 -16.41
C ASN A 182 7.41 -0.36 -15.78
N PHE A 183 8.11 -0.05 -14.70
CA PHE A 183 7.94 1.21 -13.99
C PHE A 183 8.44 2.42 -14.81
N ASP A 184 9.40 2.21 -15.70
CA ASP A 184 9.93 3.28 -16.55
C ASP A 184 8.91 3.77 -17.58
N ASP A 185 7.99 2.91 -18.01
CA ASP A 185 6.87 3.30 -18.86
C ASP A 185 5.94 4.30 -18.15
N VAL A 186 5.64 4.04 -16.87
CA VAL A 186 4.83 4.93 -16.04
C VAL A 186 5.56 6.26 -15.77
N LYS A 187 6.87 6.22 -15.52
CA LYS A 187 7.68 7.45 -15.37
C LYS A 187 7.71 8.26 -16.65
N LEU A 188 7.85 7.61 -17.81
CA LEU A 188 7.86 8.24 -19.12
C LEU A 188 6.54 8.98 -19.37
N VAL A 189 5.41 8.29 -19.18
CA VAL A 189 4.07 8.88 -19.29
C VAL A 189 3.90 10.08 -18.37
N LYS A 190 4.29 9.93 -17.10
CA LYS A 190 4.24 11.00 -16.11
C LYS A 190 5.03 12.23 -16.55
N ASN A 191 6.21 12.03 -17.14
CA ASN A 191 7.08 13.10 -17.62
C ASN A 191 6.51 13.79 -18.87
N ILE A 192 6.06 13.01 -19.86
CA ILE A 192 5.49 13.53 -21.12
C ILE A 192 4.25 14.37 -20.85
N MET A 193 3.33 13.85 -20.04
CA MET A 193 2.09 14.54 -19.71
C MET A 193 2.30 15.71 -18.74
N GLN A 194 3.55 15.99 -18.34
CA GLN A 194 3.91 16.98 -17.34
C GLN A 194 3.01 16.88 -16.11
N MET A 195 2.72 15.64 -15.66
CA MET A 195 1.89 15.41 -14.49
C MET A 195 2.61 16.05 -13.30
N LYS A 196 2.20 17.27 -12.95
CA LYS A 196 2.73 17.98 -11.80
C LYS A 196 2.56 17.08 -10.58
N ARG A 197 3.50 17.15 -9.63
CA ARG A 197 3.45 16.48 -8.30
C ARG A 197 2.28 16.98 -7.43
N ILE A 198 1.14 17.35 -8.01
CA ILE A 198 -0.07 17.80 -7.34
C ILE A 198 -0.57 16.71 -6.40
N LEU A 199 -0.46 15.43 -6.77
CA LEU A 199 -0.85 14.30 -5.91
C LEU A 199 0.08 14.09 -4.69
N LEU A 200 1.37 14.43 -4.78
CA LEU A 200 2.32 14.29 -3.65
C LEU A 200 2.22 15.43 -2.63
N TYR A 201 1.48 16.49 -2.97
CA TYR A 201 1.07 17.56 -2.07
C TYR A 201 -0.44 17.54 -1.86
N SER A 202 -1.11 16.37 -1.96
CA SER A 202 -2.46 16.30 -1.41
C SER A 202 -2.30 16.51 0.11
N LEU A 203 -2.54 17.75 0.52
CA LEU A 203 -2.58 18.15 1.91
C LEU A 203 -3.59 17.27 2.68
N GLU A 204 -4.55 16.71 1.94
CA GLU A 204 -5.48 15.66 2.32
C GLU A 204 -4.85 14.53 3.13
N ALA A 205 -3.76 13.89 2.69
CA ALA A 205 -3.17 12.78 3.43
C ALA A 205 -2.56 13.22 4.77
N PHE A 206 -1.90 14.38 4.79
CA PHE A 206 -1.33 14.97 6.01
C PHE A 206 -2.42 15.43 6.98
N ASN A 207 -3.47 16.06 6.46
CA ASN A 207 -4.63 16.51 7.21
C ASN A 207 -5.39 15.31 7.79
N PHE A 208 -5.60 14.26 7.00
CA PHE A 208 -6.24 13.02 7.44
C PHE A 208 -5.46 12.35 8.57
N TYR A 209 -4.13 12.20 8.42
CA TYR A 209 -3.28 11.69 9.49
C TYR A 209 -3.34 12.57 10.75
N GLY A 210 -3.31 13.91 10.56
CA GLY A 210 -3.45 14.87 11.64
C GLY A 210 -4.78 14.73 12.40
N ILE A 211 -5.90 14.58 11.67
CA ILE A 211 -7.23 14.35 12.24
C ILE A 211 -7.27 13.04 13.02
N ILE A 212 -6.80 11.93 12.44
CA ILE A 212 -6.77 10.64 13.15
C ILE A 212 -5.97 10.75 14.43
N LYS A 213 -4.77 11.35 14.37
CA LYS A 213 -3.91 11.50 15.54
C LYS A 213 -4.51 12.40 16.62
N LEU A 214 -5.19 13.48 16.21
CA LEU A 214 -5.91 14.37 17.10
C LEU A 214 -7.07 13.61 17.78
N THR A 215 -7.87 12.90 16.99
CA THR A 215 -9.00 12.12 17.48
C THR A 215 -8.55 11.02 18.43
N MET A 216 -7.46 10.31 18.11
CA MET A 216 -6.85 9.31 18.98
C MET A 216 -6.47 9.91 20.33
N LYS A 217 -5.89 11.12 20.33
CA LYS A 217 -5.46 11.81 21.55
C LYS A 217 -6.62 12.25 22.44
N PHE A 218 -7.73 12.72 21.85
CA PHE A 218 -8.84 13.31 22.61
C PHE A 218 -9.97 12.31 22.92
N PHE A 219 -10.23 11.36 22.03
CA PHE A 219 -11.41 10.47 22.09
C PHE A 219 -11.04 8.99 22.22
N GLY A 220 -9.75 8.64 22.07
CA GLY A 220 -9.24 7.29 22.23
C GLY A 220 -9.50 6.36 21.05
N GLU A 221 -8.97 5.14 21.15
CA GLU A 221 -8.89 4.18 20.04
C GLU A 221 -10.26 3.73 19.52
N LYS A 222 -11.22 3.48 20.40
CA LYS A 222 -12.57 3.00 20.01
C LYS A 222 -13.29 3.98 19.08
N VAL A 223 -13.12 5.28 19.31
CA VAL A 223 -13.73 6.32 18.48
C VAL A 223 -13.03 6.39 17.12
N VAL A 224 -11.69 6.29 17.11
CA VAL A 224 -10.92 6.22 15.85
C VAL A 224 -11.33 5.00 15.03
N GLN A 225 -11.43 3.82 15.65
CA GLN A 225 -11.86 2.60 14.97
C GLN A 225 -13.27 2.73 14.38
N ALA A 226 -14.22 3.32 15.13
CA ALA A 226 -15.58 3.55 14.63
C ALA A 226 -15.62 4.53 13.45
N ILE A 227 -14.83 5.62 13.51
CA ILE A 227 -14.70 6.59 12.42
C ILE A 227 -14.04 5.95 11.20
N SER A 228 -12.97 5.19 11.39
CA SER A 228 -12.30 4.45 10.32
C SER A 228 -13.26 3.46 9.66
N LYS A 229 -13.95 2.62 10.45
CA LYS A 229 -14.96 1.67 9.92
C LYS A 229 -16.01 2.40 9.09
N ARG A 230 -16.59 3.47 9.62
CA ARG A 230 -17.60 4.28 8.92
C ARG A 230 -17.08 4.92 7.63
N LEU A 231 -15.82 5.37 7.61
CA LEU A 231 -15.18 5.91 6.41
C LEU A 231 -15.03 4.81 5.34
N PHE A 232 -14.49 3.65 5.72
CA PHE A 232 -14.31 2.51 4.82
C PHE A 232 -15.67 2.03 4.27
N ASP A 233 -16.72 1.98 5.09
CA ASP A 233 -18.09 1.60 4.68
C ASP A 233 -18.75 2.63 3.73
N HIS A 234 -18.26 3.87 3.69
CA HIS A 234 -18.78 4.93 2.82
C HIS A 234 -18.04 5.05 1.48
N THR A 235 -17.00 4.24 1.28
CA THR A 235 -16.13 4.27 0.10
C THR A 235 -16.20 2.97 -0.67
N THR A 236 -16.29 3.04 -1.99
CA THR A 236 -16.35 1.87 -2.87
C THR A 236 -14.97 1.26 -3.14
N LEU A 237 -13.93 2.10 -3.16
CA LEU A 237 -12.58 1.72 -3.56
C LEU A 237 -11.52 2.40 -2.68
N THR A 238 -10.47 1.66 -2.34
CA THR A 238 -9.21 2.22 -1.84
C THR A 238 -8.10 2.01 -2.86
N TYR A 239 -7.25 3.02 -3.03
CA TYR A 239 -5.96 2.83 -3.69
C TYR A 239 -4.81 3.26 -2.77
N LEU A 240 -3.72 2.48 -2.77
CA LEU A 240 -2.49 2.82 -2.06
C LEU A 240 -1.30 2.79 -3.02
N ASN A 241 -0.33 3.68 -2.78
CA ASN A 241 0.91 3.72 -3.54
C ASN A 241 2.10 3.73 -2.56
N VAL A 242 2.96 2.73 -2.69
CA VAL A 242 4.15 2.56 -1.86
C VAL A 242 5.39 2.58 -2.75
N MET A 243 6.21 3.61 -2.57
CA MET A 243 7.54 3.64 -3.20
C MET A 243 8.48 2.69 -2.47
N GLY A 244 8.84 1.59 -3.12
CA GLY A 244 9.87 0.69 -2.62
C GLY A 244 11.30 1.10 -3.04
N PRO A 245 12.28 0.22 -2.78
CA PRO A 245 13.69 0.42 -3.10
C PRO A 245 13.92 0.73 -4.59
N ASP A 246 14.85 1.64 -4.88
CA ASP A 246 15.30 1.99 -6.24
C ASP A 246 16.52 1.18 -6.70
N LYS A 247 17.10 0.39 -5.81
CA LYS A 247 18.23 -0.50 -6.04
C LYS A 247 17.88 -1.92 -5.63
N GLU A 248 18.55 -2.88 -6.25
CA GLU A 248 18.43 -4.28 -5.89
C GLU A 248 18.84 -4.51 -4.43
N ILE A 249 18.01 -5.29 -3.73
CA ILE A 249 18.23 -5.67 -2.35
C ILE A 249 18.19 -7.18 -2.20
N SER A 250 18.84 -7.66 -1.14
CA SER A 250 18.77 -9.05 -0.70
C SER A 250 18.27 -9.14 0.74
N ILE A 251 17.58 -10.23 1.05
CA ILE A 251 17.19 -10.65 2.39
C ILE A 251 17.82 -12.01 2.64
N PHE A 252 18.55 -12.17 3.75
CA PHE A 252 19.30 -13.40 4.06
C PHE A 252 20.17 -13.88 2.88
N ASP A 253 20.85 -12.94 2.22
CA ASP A 253 21.69 -13.16 1.04
C ASP A 253 20.96 -13.70 -0.21
N GLN A 254 19.63 -13.76 -0.19
CA GLN A 254 18.79 -14.07 -1.34
C GLN A 254 18.32 -12.77 -2.02
N PRO A 255 18.61 -12.56 -3.31
CA PRO A 255 18.20 -11.36 -4.02
C PRO A 255 16.67 -11.32 -4.20
N ILE A 256 16.07 -10.15 -3.99
CA ILE A 256 14.64 -9.94 -4.23
C ILE A 256 14.42 -9.62 -5.70
N SER A 257 13.50 -10.35 -6.35
CA SER A 257 13.13 -10.11 -7.76
C SER A 257 12.03 -9.08 -7.95
N TYR A 258 11.05 -9.01 -7.04
CA TYR A 258 9.94 -8.06 -7.04
C TYR A 258 9.30 -7.96 -5.65
N LEU A 259 8.47 -6.94 -5.45
CA LEU A 259 7.65 -6.76 -4.25
C LEU A 259 6.19 -6.60 -4.64
N ALA A 260 5.29 -7.28 -3.93
CA ALA A 260 3.85 -7.11 -4.01
C ALA A 260 3.31 -6.85 -2.60
N ALA A 261 2.28 -6.02 -2.47
CA ALA A 261 1.64 -5.79 -1.19
C ALA A 261 0.16 -5.48 -1.40
N SER A 262 -0.67 -6.03 -0.52
CA SER A 262 -2.10 -5.74 -0.47
C SER A 262 -2.49 -5.46 0.97
N ALA A 263 -3.17 -4.34 1.20
CA ALA A 263 -3.84 -4.07 2.47
C ALA A 263 -5.33 -4.37 2.33
N LEU A 264 -5.84 -5.19 3.25
CA LEU A 264 -7.23 -5.61 3.30
C LEU A 264 -7.87 -4.95 4.52
N THR A 265 -8.25 -3.69 4.37
CA THR A 265 -8.86 -2.92 5.44
C THR A 265 -10.32 -2.66 5.11
N GLY A 266 -11.22 -3.41 5.73
CA GLY A 266 -12.67 -3.17 5.66
C GLY A 266 -13.43 -3.90 4.54
N SER A 267 -14.69 -3.51 4.42
CA SER A 267 -15.77 -4.11 3.61
C SER A 267 -15.71 -3.76 2.12
N GLN A 268 -14.67 -3.06 1.68
CA GLN A 268 -14.58 -2.52 0.33
C GLN A 268 -14.48 -3.62 -0.73
N VAL A 269 -15.20 -3.42 -1.84
CA VAL A 269 -15.28 -4.35 -2.97
C VAL A 269 -13.97 -4.41 -3.76
N LEU A 270 -13.23 -3.30 -3.88
CA LEU A 270 -12.00 -3.23 -4.68
C LEU A 270 -10.92 -2.42 -3.97
N ASN A 271 -9.75 -3.03 -3.80
CA ASN A 271 -8.54 -2.39 -3.30
C ASN A 271 -7.42 -2.48 -4.34
N ILE A 272 -6.81 -1.36 -4.71
CA ILE A 272 -5.75 -1.28 -5.71
C ILE A 272 -4.44 -0.81 -5.05
N HIS A 273 -3.41 -1.63 -5.09
CA HIS A 273 -2.12 -1.32 -4.46
C HIS A 273 -1.01 -1.27 -5.48
N PHE A 274 -0.25 -0.18 -5.49
CA PHE A 274 0.92 0.00 -6.34
C PHE A 274 2.19 -0.07 -5.50
N VAL A 275 3.10 -0.97 -5.85
CA VAL A 275 4.40 -1.10 -5.18
C VAL A 275 5.51 -1.07 -6.23
N SER A 276 6.41 -0.08 -6.13
CA SER A 276 7.57 -0.02 -7.03
C SER A 276 8.77 -0.75 -6.44
N TYR A 277 9.51 -1.48 -7.27
CA TYR A 277 10.80 -2.07 -6.91
C TYR A 277 11.75 -1.97 -8.11
N VAL A 278 12.84 -1.22 -7.98
CA VAL A 278 13.81 -0.97 -9.06
C VAL A 278 13.11 -0.41 -10.32
N ASN A 279 12.99 -1.21 -11.39
CA ASN A 279 12.32 -0.87 -12.64
C ASN A 279 10.97 -1.57 -12.82
N LYS A 280 10.47 -2.25 -11.79
CA LYS A 280 9.18 -2.95 -11.79
C LYS A 280 8.15 -2.16 -10.97
N LEU A 281 6.93 -2.10 -11.47
CA LEU A 281 5.77 -1.63 -10.73
C LEU A 281 4.79 -2.79 -10.64
N THR A 282 4.52 -3.25 -9.42
CA THR A 282 3.53 -4.27 -9.14
C THR A 282 2.20 -3.60 -8.83
N ILE A 283 1.17 -3.99 -9.58
CA ILE A 283 -0.23 -3.62 -9.36
C ILE A 283 -0.88 -4.83 -8.69
N SER A 284 -1.31 -4.69 -7.44
CA SER A 284 -2.00 -5.74 -6.71
C SER A 284 -3.46 -5.35 -6.52
N LEU A 285 -4.39 -6.22 -6.92
CA LEU A 285 -5.82 -6.05 -6.68
C LEU A 285 -6.27 -7.00 -5.59
N ALA A 286 -6.99 -6.49 -4.59
CA ALA A 286 -7.75 -7.33 -3.67
C ALA A 286 -9.24 -7.02 -3.85
N VAL A 287 -9.97 -7.99 -4.39
CA VAL A 287 -11.38 -7.85 -4.77
C VAL A 287 -12.27 -8.75 -3.93
N ASP A 288 -13.53 -8.33 -3.77
CA ASP A 288 -14.61 -9.24 -3.39
C ASP A 288 -14.99 -10.11 -4.59
N ALA A 289 -14.73 -11.41 -4.50
CA ALA A 289 -14.97 -12.36 -5.59
C ALA A 289 -16.47 -12.59 -5.89
N THR A 290 -17.36 -12.18 -4.98
CA THR A 290 -18.82 -12.27 -5.20
C THR A 290 -19.36 -11.14 -6.06
N VAL A 291 -18.70 -9.98 -6.03
CA VAL A 291 -19.08 -8.78 -6.79
C VAL A 291 -18.30 -8.67 -8.09
N ILE A 292 -17.01 -9.01 -8.08
CA ILE A 292 -16.12 -8.97 -9.26
C ILE A 292 -15.77 -10.43 -9.62
N PRO A 293 -16.53 -11.07 -10.53
CA PRO A 293 -16.36 -12.49 -10.83
C PRO A 293 -15.07 -12.81 -11.59
N ASP A 294 -14.55 -11.86 -12.36
CA ASP A 294 -13.29 -12.00 -13.11
C ASP A 294 -12.30 -10.87 -12.76
N PRO A 295 -11.53 -11.03 -11.67
CA PRO A 295 -10.54 -10.03 -11.29
C PRO A 295 -9.36 -9.97 -12.27
N HIS A 296 -9.02 -11.08 -12.93
CA HIS A 296 -7.90 -11.11 -13.88
C HIS A 296 -8.16 -10.15 -15.02
N ARG A 297 -9.36 -10.21 -15.61
CA ARG A 297 -9.77 -9.28 -16.65
C ARG A 297 -9.72 -7.83 -16.18
N LEU A 298 -10.19 -7.52 -14.98
CA LEU A 298 -10.11 -6.15 -14.43
C LEU A 298 -8.65 -5.68 -14.33
N CYS A 299 -7.73 -6.55 -13.91
CA CYS A 299 -6.32 -6.21 -13.83
C CYS A 299 -5.69 -6.02 -15.21
N ASP A 300 -6.02 -6.90 -16.16
CA ASP A 300 -5.53 -6.83 -17.52
C ASP A 300 -6.07 -5.56 -18.23
N ASP A 301 -7.33 -5.19 -18.00
CA ASP A 301 -7.93 -3.94 -18.49
C ASP A 301 -7.23 -2.69 -17.92
N LEU A 302 -6.79 -2.73 -16.64
CA LEU A 302 -5.98 -1.66 -16.04
C LEU A 302 -4.61 -1.54 -16.70
N VAL A 303 -3.94 -2.67 -16.95
CA VAL A 303 -2.65 -2.70 -17.64
C VAL A 303 -2.80 -2.18 -19.07
N GLU A 304 -3.84 -2.59 -19.77
CA GLU A 304 -4.10 -2.15 -21.14
C GLU A 304 -4.43 -0.65 -21.21
N SER A 305 -5.21 -0.15 -20.24
CA SER A 305 -5.46 1.28 -20.12
C SER A 305 -4.17 2.09 -19.95
N LEU A 306 -3.20 1.59 -19.17
CA LEU A 306 -1.88 2.23 -19.03
C LEU A 306 -1.10 2.21 -20.35
N ASN A 307 -1.18 1.12 -21.13
CA ASN A 307 -0.57 1.02 -22.45
C ASN A 307 -1.18 2.03 -23.43
N ILE A 308 -2.50 2.20 -23.44
CA ILE A 308 -3.20 3.18 -24.29
C ILE A 308 -2.81 4.61 -23.90
N ILE A 309 -2.74 4.92 -22.61
CA ILE A 309 -2.29 6.24 -22.14
C ILE A 309 -0.85 6.49 -22.60
N LYS A 310 0.02 5.46 -22.51
CA LYS A 310 1.41 5.54 -22.97
C LYS A 310 1.52 5.83 -24.46
N SER A 311 0.82 5.07 -25.30
CA SER A 311 0.86 5.23 -26.75
C SER A 311 0.35 6.62 -27.16
N THR A 312 -0.75 7.05 -26.56
CA THR A 312 -1.37 8.36 -26.82
C THR A 312 -0.47 9.52 -26.36
N ALA A 313 0.16 9.41 -25.19
CA ALA A 313 1.10 10.41 -24.69
C ALA A 313 2.32 10.54 -25.63
N LEU A 314 2.86 9.40 -26.08
CA LEU A 314 3.99 9.36 -27.02
C LEU A 314 3.64 9.98 -28.37
N GLU A 315 2.45 9.69 -28.91
CA GLU A 315 1.97 10.29 -30.16
C GLU A 315 1.87 11.82 -30.03
N LYS A 316 1.23 12.31 -28.96
CA LYS A 316 1.07 13.74 -28.72
C LYS A 316 2.42 14.46 -28.55
N PHE A 317 3.39 13.82 -27.89
CA PHE A 317 4.74 14.36 -27.72
C PHE A 317 5.54 14.41 -29.02
N ARG A 318 5.31 13.47 -29.95
CA ARG A 318 5.98 13.47 -31.27
C ARG A 318 5.47 14.57 -32.20
N ILE A 319 4.23 15.00 -32.00
CA ILE A 319 3.56 16.02 -32.84
C ILE A 319 3.82 17.45 -32.31
N SER A 320 4.23 17.60 -31.05
CA SER A 320 4.55 18.89 -30.40
C SER A 320 5.99 19.33 -30.59
#